data_AF-A0A974SZ66-F1
#
_entry.id   AF-A0A974SZ66-F1
#
_cell.length_a   1.000
_cell.length_b   1.000
_cell.length_c   1.000
_cell.angle_alpha   90.00
_cell.angle_beta   90.00
_cell.angle_gamma   90.00
#
_symmetry.space_group_name_H-M   'P 1'
#
loop_
_entity.id
_entity.type
_entity.pdbx_description
1 polymer ?
#
loop_
_entity_poly.entity_id
_entity_poly.type
_entity_poly.pdbx_seq_one_letter_code
_entity_poly.pdbx_strand_id
1 'polypeptide(L)'
;MKTSLRKRPAAAEPWSIPMAAVLGFLIGVFLATIRHLSHAHSGYTPDALVEHFVPQLIGTVTVCALVSALAAMILDRLMRKH
;
A
#
# COMPACT_ATOMS: atom_id res chain seq x y z
N MET A 1 -51.21 4.66 3.88
CA MET A 1 -49.92 4.63 4.62
C MET A 1 -48.81 4.42 3.60
N LYS A 2 -48.05 5.46 3.23
CA LYS A 2 -46.99 5.37 2.20
C LYS A 2 -45.74 4.81 2.86
N THR A 3 -45.36 3.58 2.52
CA THR A 3 -44.09 2.98 2.96
C THR A 3 -42.94 3.71 2.28
N SER A 4 -42.25 4.55 3.05
CA SER A 4 -40.99 5.17 2.67
C SER A 4 -39.96 4.07 2.42
N LEU A 5 -39.59 3.88 1.15
CA LEU A 5 -38.44 3.07 0.73
C LEU A 5 -37.18 3.71 1.31
N ARG A 6 -36.78 3.24 2.49
CA ARG A 6 -35.50 3.58 3.12
C ARG A 6 -34.40 3.10 2.17
N LYS A 7 -33.88 4.01 1.34
CA LYS A 7 -32.69 3.78 0.48
C LYS A 7 -31.59 3.22 1.37
N ARG A 8 -31.29 1.93 1.19
CA ARG A 8 -30.14 1.28 1.82
C ARG A 8 -28.91 2.11 1.39
N PRO A 9 -28.06 2.59 2.32
CA PRO A 9 -26.83 3.25 1.92
C PRO A 9 -26.09 2.28 1.00
N ALA A 10 -25.71 2.74 -0.19
CA ALA A 10 -24.89 1.95 -1.10
C ALA A 10 -23.69 1.46 -0.30
N ALA A 11 -23.57 0.14 -0.15
CA ALA A 11 -22.42 -0.47 0.50
C ALA A 11 -21.18 0.12 -0.17
N ALA A 12 -20.28 0.73 0.61
CA ALA A 12 -19.04 1.28 0.10
C ALA A 12 -18.39 0.20 -0.79
N GLU A 13 -18.14 0.53 -2.07
CA GLU A 13 -17.55 -0.42 -3.00
C GLU A 13 -16.27 -0.99 -2.35
N PRO A 14 -16.10 -2.32 -2.34
CA PRO A 14 -14.89 -2.91 -1.83
C PRO A 14 -13.73 -2.30 -2.63
N TRP A 15 -12.77 -1.70 -1.92
CA TRP A 15 -11.59 -1.10 -2.54
C TRP A 15 -10.96 -2.14 -3.48
N SER A 16 -10.81 -1.77 -4.76
CA SER A 16 -10.30 -2.70 -5.75
C SER A 16 -8.89 -3.14 -5.34
N ILE A 17 -8.63 -4.45 -5.41
CA ILE A 17 -7.31 -5.03 -5.08
C ILE A 17 -6.16 -4.30 -5.79
N PRO A 18 -6.29 -3.89 -7.08
CA PRO A 18 -5.26 -3.07 -7.73
C PRO A 18 -5.03 -1.72 -7.06
N MET A 19 -6.09 -1.02 -6.63
CA MET A 19 -5.96 0.26 -5.93
C MET A 19 -5.27 0.09 -4.57
N ALA A 20 -5.56 -1.00 -3.86
CA ALA A 20 -4.87 -1.32 -2.61
C ALA A 20 -3.37 -1.59 -2.84
N ALA A 21 -3.01 -2.29 -3.92
CA ALA A 21 -1.60 -2.50 -4.29
C ALA A 21 -0.88 -1.17 -4.60
N VAL A 22 -1.53 -0.26 -5.34
CA VAL A 22 -1.01 1.09 -5.64
C VAL A 22 -0.82 1.89 -4.36
N LEU A 23 -1.78 1.85 -3.44
CA LEU A 23 -1.64 2.54 -2.16
C LEU A 23 -0.47 1.96 -1.34
N GLY A 24 -0.35 0.64 -1.28
CA GLY A 24 0.79 -0.03 -0.65
C GLY A 24 2.12 0.35 -1.29
N PHE A 25 2.19 0.45 -2.61
CA PHE A 25 3.36 0.93 -3.34
C PHE A 25 3.75 2.35 -2.89
N LEU A 26 2.79 3.28 -2.85
CA LEU A 26 3.04 4.68 -2.44
C LEU A 26 3.54 4.77 -0.99
N ILE A 27 2.96 3.99 -0.09
CA ILE A 27 3.41 3.87 1.30
C ILE A 27 4.85 3.33 1.35
N GLY A 28 5.15 2.31 0.56
CA GLY A 28 6.48 1.72 0.48
C GLY A 28 7.55 2.71 -0.02
N VAL A 29 7.22 3.52 -1.04
CA VAL A 29 8.13 4.58 -1.53
C VAL A 29 8.42 5.58 -0.42
N PHE A 30 7.38 6.03 0.29
CA PHE A 30 7.53 6.99 1.37
C PHE A 30 8.36 6.44 2.53
N LEU A 31 8.10 5.21 2.96
CA LEU A 31 8.85 4.53 4.02
C LEU A 31 10.32 4.32 3.65
N ALA A 32 10.59 3.84 2.44
CA ALA A 32 11.96 3.65 1.96
C ALA A 32 12.72 4.98 1.93
N THR A 33 12.07 6.05 1.45
CA THR A 33 12.66 7.39 1.38
C THR A 33 12.97 7.95 2.76
N ILE A 34 12.03 7.88 3.71
CA ILE A 34 12.27 8.33 5.09
C ILE A 34 13.40 7.53 5.72
N ARG A 35 13.39 6.21 5.58
CA ARG A 35 14.43 5.35 6.14
C ARG A 35 15.80 5.68 5.58
N HIS A 36 15.87 5.93 4.28
CA HIS A 36 17.10 6.35 3.61
C HIS A 36 17.59 7.70 4.17
N LEU A 37 16.73 8.73 4.18
CA LEU A 37 17.08 10.06 4.70
C LEU A 37 17.47 10.06 6.18
N SER A 38 16.95 9.11 6.96
CA SER A 38 17.25 8.97 8.39
C SER A 38 18.62 8.32 8.66
N HIS A 39 19.27 7.75 7.65
CA HIS A 39 20.59 7.15 7.76
C HIS A 39 21.70 8.18 7.54
N ALA A 40 22.79 8.06 8.30
CA ALA A 40 23.98 8.86 8.08
C ALA A 40 24.73 8.40 6.83
N HIS A 41 25.00 9.32 5.91
CA HIS A 41 25.65 9.05 4.62
C HIS A 41 27.09 9.59 4.53
N SER A 42 27.68 10.02 5.65
CA SER A 42 28.97 10.72 5.70
C SER A 42 30.17 9.93 5.15
N GLY A 43 30.03 8.63 4.91
CA GLY A 43 31.06 7.76 4.34
C GLY A 43 30.74 7.16 2.96
N TYR A 44 29.62 7.51 2.34
CA TYR A 44 29.22 6.94 1.05
C TYR A 44 29.61 7.86 -0.11
N THR A 45 30.19 7.28 -1.16
CA THR A 45 30.24 7.93 -2.48
C THR A 45 28.84 7.92 -3.11
N PRO A 46 28.52 8.83 -4.05
CA PRO A 46 27.21 8.88 -4.69
C PRO A 46 26.79 7.54 -5.33
N ASP A 47 27.72 6.84 -5.98
CA ASP A 47 27.44 5.55 -6.62
C ASP A 47 27.10 4.47 -5.59
N ALA A 48 27.87 4.38 -4.51
CA ALA A 48 27.61 3.45 -3.41
C ALA A 48 26.28 3.74 -2.69
N LEU A 49 25.85 5.01 -2.69
CA LEU A 49 24.56 5.43 -2.15
C LEU A 49 23.40 4.85 -2.97
N VAL A 50 23.49 4.92 -4.30
CA VAL A 50 22.49 4.39 -5.23
C VAL A 50 22.45 2.87 -5.16
N GLU A 51 23.61 2.21 -5.18
CA GLU A 51 23.71 0.76 -5.06
C GLU A 51 23.13 0.24 -3.75
N HIS A 52 23.24 1.00 -2.67
CA HIS A 52 22.64 0.63 -1.39
C HIS A 52 21.14 0.92 -1.33
N PHE A 53 20.69 2.07 -1.84
CA PHE A 53 19.31 2.53 -1.71
C PHE A 53 18.35 1.81 -2.67
N VAL A 54 18.73 1.63 -3.94
CA VAL A 54 17.81 1.11 -4.97
C VAL A 54 17.28 -0.29 -4.63
N PRO A 55 18.10 -1.27 -4.23
CA PRO A 55 17.59 -2.59 -3.83
C PRO A 55 16.64 -2.51 -2.62
N GLN A 56 16.93 -1.64 -1.64
CA GLN A 56 16.08 -1.45 -0.47
C GLN A 56 14.74 -0.79 -0.82
N LEU A 57 14.76 0.19 -1.72
CA LEU A 57 13.56 0.82 -2.25
C LEU A 57 12.67 -0.22 -2.94
N ILE A 58 13.24 -0.97 -3.90
CA ILE A 58 12.50 -2.01 -4.64
C ILE A 58 11.91 -3.04 -3.68
N GLY A 59 12.72 -3.53 -2.72
CA GLY A 59 12.27 -4.51 -1.74
C GLY A 59 11.11 -3.99 -0.87
N THR A 60 11.26 -2.79 -0.32
CA THR A 60 10.25 -2.18 0.56
C THR A 60 8.94 -1.94 -0.17
N VAL A 61 9.02 -1.35 -1.36
CA VAL A 61 7.86 -1.05 -2.21
C VAL A 61 7.13 -2.33 -2.60
N THR A 62 7.86 -3.36 -3.02
CA THR A 62 7.29 -4.66 -3.42
C THR A 62 6.55 -5.30 -2.24
N VAL A 63 7.17 -5.31 -1.06
CA VAL A 63 6.55 -5.88 0.15
C VAL A 63 5.30 -5.10 0.54
N CYS A 64 5.33 -3.77 0.58
CA CYS A 64 4.16 -2.97 0.94
C CYS A 64 3.01 -3.16 -0.06
N ALA A 65 3.30 -3.16 -1.37
CA ALA A 65 2.28 -3.39 -2.39
C ALA A 65 1.63 -4.78 -2.26
N LEU A 66 2.43 -5.83 -2.04
CA LEU A 66 1.94 -7.20 -1.87
C LEU A 66 1.09 -7.35 -0.61
N VAL A 67 1.54 -6.81 0.52
CA VAL A 67 0.81 -6.89 1.79
C VAL A 67 -0.53 -6.16 1.69
N SER A 68 -0.57 -4.97 1.08
CA SER A 68 -1.82 -4.23 0.87
C SER A 68 -2.77 -4.96 -0.07
N ALA A 69 -2.27 -5.55 -1.16
CA ALA A 69 -3.09 -6.35 -2.08
C ALA A 69 -3.66 -7.60 -1.40
N LEU A 70 -2.85 -8.30 -0.61
CA LEU A 70 -3.28 -9.47 0.16
C LEU A 70 -4.34 -9.10 1.20
N ALA A 71 -4.15 -7.99 1.92
CA ALA A 71 -5.13 -7.49 2.88
C ALA A 71 -6.48 -7.18 2.20
N ALA A 72 -6.45 -6.51 1.05
CA ALA A 72 -7.65 -6.23 0.27
C ALA A 72 -8.34 -7.51 -0.22
N MET A 73 -7.57 -8.50 -0.69
CA MET A 73 -8.11 -9.80 -1.12
C MET A 73 -8.77 -10.57 0.04
N ILE A 74 -8.17 -10.55 1.22
CA ILE A 74 -8.73 -11.18 2.42
C ILE A 74 -10.03 -10.48 2.83
N LEU A 75 -10.03 -9.15 2.88
CA LEU A 75 -11.21 -8.35 3.21
C LEU A 75 -12.36 -8.60 2.23
N ASP A 76 -12.08 -8.59 0.94
CA ASP A 76 -13.04 -8.87 -0.12
C ASP A 76 -13.62 -10.30 -0.02
N ARG A 77 -12.78 -11.30 0.29
CA ARG A 77 -13.27 -12.66 0.57
C ARG A 77 -14.16 -12.74 1.81
N LEU A 78 -13.83 -12.02 2.88
CA LEU A 78 -14.62 -12.00 4.10
C LEU A 78 -15.97 -11.33 3.88
N MET A 79 -15.99 -10.22 3.15
CA MET A 79 -17.21 -9.48 2.82
C MET A 79 -18.16 -10.26 1.90
N ARG A 80 -17.64 -11.05 0.95
CA ARG A 80 -18.48 -11.90 0.09
C ARG A 80 -19.07 -13.12 0.79
N LYS A 81 -18.53 -13.52 1.94
CA LYS A 81 -18.99 -14.69 2.70
C LYS A 81 -20.13 -14.37 3.67
N HIS A 82 -20.46 -13.09 3.85
CA HIS A 82 -21.44 -12.56 4.79
C HIS A 82 -22.61 -11.90 4.05
#